data_AF-A0A7S4CE89-F1
#
_entry.id   AF-A0A7S4CE89-F1
#
_cell.length_a   1.000
_cell.length_b   1.000
_cell.length_c   1.000
_cell.angle_alpha   90.00
_cell.angle_beta   90.00
_cell.angle_gamma   90.00
#
_symmetry.space_group_name_H-M   'P 1'
#
loop_
_entity.id
_entity.type
_entity.pdbx_description
1 polymer ?
#
loop_
_entity_poly.entity_id
_entity_poly.type
_entity_poly.pdbx_seq_one_letter_code
_entity_poly.pdbx_strand_id
1 'polypeptide(L)'
;VVAFSQDGCVLEFILKAFRQNYSSSELVLAACGALAQFACNEVTHKQIIEGEALDYFLLALETHQYNPDVTVGVCGAMRPILHLCKEDHSDVVIVLLRMLK
;
A
#
# COMPACT_ATOMS: atom_id res chain seq x y z
N VAL A 1 26.11 -2.66 -12.48
CA VAL A 1 25.40 -3.95 -12.31
C VAL A 1 24.14 -3.63 -11.55
N VAL A 2 23.00 -3.48 -12.24
CA VAL A 2 21.72 -3.25 -11.56
C VAL A 2 21.29 -4.60 -11.02
N ALA A 3 21.41 -4.79 -9.71
CA ALA A 3 20.93 -5.99 -9.04
C ALA A 3 19.40 -5.97 -9.13
N PHE A 4 18.83 -6.70 -10.08
CA PHE A 4 17.42 -7.07 -10.02
C PHE A 4 17.26 -8.00 -8.82
N SER A 5 16.93 -7.46 -7.65
CA SER A 5 16.40 -8.26 -6.56
C SER A 5 15.08 -8.86 -7.04
N GLN A 6 14.91 -10.17 -6.91
CA GLN A 6 13.65 -10.87 -7.21
C GLN A 6 12.44 -10.16 -6.57
N ASP A 7 12.66 -9.56 -5.39
CA ASP A 7 11.69 -8.80 -4.63
C ASP A 7 11.16 -7.56 -5.37
N GLY A 8 11.99 -6.86 -6.15
CA GLY A 8 11.57 -5.68 -6.91
C GLY A 8 10.62 -6.02 -8.05
N CYS A 9 10.89 -7.10 -8.79
CA CYS A 9 10.00 -7.57 -9.86
C CYS A 9 8.66 -8.08 -9.30
N VAL A 10 8.67 -8.73 -8.13
CA VAL A 10 7.46 -9.22 -7.46
C VAL A 10 6.61 -8.05 -6.97
N LEU A 11 7.24 -7.02 -6.39
CA LEU A 11 6.56 -5.81 -5.95
C LEU A 11 5.84 -5.09 -7.10
N GLU A 12 6.50 -4.88 -8.23
CA GLU A 12 5.88 -4.26 -9.42
C GLU A 12 4.66 -5.06 -9.90
N PHE A 13 4.76 -6.39 -9.88
CA PHE A 13 3.64 -7.25 -10.27
C PHE A 13 2.46 -7.11 -9.31
N ILE A 14 2.71 -7.05 -8.00
CA ILE A 14 1.68 -6.83 -6.98
C ILE A 14 1.02 -5.47 -7.16
N LEU A 15 1.80 -4.40 -7.33
CA LEU A 15 1.27 -3.04 -7.56
C LEU A 15 0.42 -2.98 -8.83
N LYS A 16 0.87 -3.63 -9.91
CA LYS A 16 0.11 -3.72 -11.16
C LYS A 16 -1.20 -4.49 -10.99
N ALA A 17 -1.16 -5.65 -10.32
CA ALA A 17 -2.34 -6.47 -10.06
C ALA A 17 -3.35 -5.71 -9.19
N PHE A 18 -2.85 -5.01 -8.16
CA PHE A 18 -3.64 -4.17 -7.27
C PHE A 18 -4.33 -3.04 -8.04
N ARG A 19 -3.59 -2.32 -8.90
CA ARG A 19 -4.14 -1.28 -9.78
C ARG A 19 -5.20 -1.81 -10.74
N GLN A 20 -5.07 -3.03 -11.25
CA GLN A 20 -6.00 -3.58 -12.23
C GLN A 20 -7.26 -4.17 -11.59
N ASN A 21 -7.18 -4.56 -10.31
CA ASN A 21 -8.22 -5.35 -9.65
C ASN A 21 -8.61 -4.81 -8.27
N TYR A 22 -8.44 -3.50 -8.02
CA TYR A 22 -8.79 -2.85 -6.74
C TYR A 22 -10.27 -2.98 -6.39
N SER A 23 -11.14 -3.33 -7.35
CA SER A 23 -12.57 -3.60 -7.12
C SER A 23 -12.83 -4.93 -6.40
N SER A 24 -11.87 -5.86 -6.39
CA SER A 24 -11.98 -7.14 -5.67
C SER A 24 -11.45 -7.00 -4.25
N SER A 25 -12.32 -7.14 -3.26
CA SER A 25 -11.96 -7.04 -1.83
C SER A 25 -10.92 -8.07 -1.42
N GLU A 26 -11.02 -9.30 -1.92
CA GLU A 26 -10.07 -10.39 -1.62
C GLU A 26 -8.68 -10.10 -2.16
N LEU A 27 -8.60 -9.62 -3.41
CA LEU A 27 -7.32 -9.26 -4.02
C LEU A 27 -6.71 -8.05 -3.34
N VAL A 28 -7.53 -7.06 -2.95
CA VAL A 28 -7.07 -5.90 -2.21
C VAL A 28 -6.44 -6.32 -0.88
N LEU A 29 -7.11 -7.19 -0.11
CA LEU A 29 -6.59 -7.69 1.17
C LEU A 29 -5.30 -8.48 1.00
N ALA A 30 -5.23 -9.36 -0.01
CA ALA A 30 -4.03 -10.14 -0.30
C ALA A 30 -2.85 -9.23 -0.70
N ALA A 31 -3.09 -8.24 -1.56
CA ALA A 31 -2.08 -7.26 -1.96
C ALA A 31 -1.63 -6.41 -0.77
N CYS A 32 -2.55 -5.95 0.09
CA CYS A 32 -2.23 -5.23 1.32
C CYS A 32 -1.31 -6.06 2.23
N GLY A 33 -1.63 -7.33 2.45
CA GLY A 33 -0.80 -8.24 3.24
C GLY A 33 0.61 -8.42 2.66
N ALA A 34 0.71 -8.58 1.34
CA ALA A 34 2.01 -8.69 0.67
C ALA A 34 2.82 -7.39 0.76
N LEU A 35 2.21 -6.24 0.45
CA LEU A 35 2.85 -4.93 0.53
C LEU A 35 3.33 -4.61 1.95
N ALA A 36 2.58 -5.01 2.99
CA ALA A 36 2.99 -4.87 4.38
C ALA A 36 4.28 -5.66 4.70
N GLN A 37 4.45 -6.85 4.11
CA GLN A 37 5.67 -7.65 4.27
C GLN A 37 6.86 -6.99 3.55
N PHE A 38 6.66 -6.51 2.32
CA PHE A 38 7.69 -5.80 1.56
C PHE A 38 8.04 -4.44 2.17
N ALA A 39 7.11 -3.77 2.83
CA ALA A 39 7.35 -2.51 3.51
C ALA A 39 8.41 -2.64 4.61
N CYS A 40 8.58 -3.82 5.22
CA CYS A 40 9.58 -4.03 6.26
C CYS A 40 11.03 -4.11 5.75
N ASN A 41 11.25 -4.14 4.43
CA ASN A 41 12.57 -4.15 3.81
C ASN A 41 12.84 -2.78 3.17
N GLU A 42 13.96 -2.13 3.52
CA GLU A 42 14.28 -0.76 3.08
C GLU A 42 14.32 -0.58 1.56
N VAL A 43 14.79 -1.58 0.81
CA VAL A 43 14.90 -1.48 -0.66
C VAL A 43 13.51 -1.45 -1.30
N THR A 44 12.65 -2.38 -0.91
CA THR A 44 11.28 -2.48 -1.42
C THR A 44 10.37 -1.42 -0.84
N HIS A 45 10.63 -0.96 0.38
CA HIS A 45 9.95 0.18 1.00
C HIS A 45 10.09 1.44 0.14
N LYS A 46 11.31 1.77 -0.27
CA LYS A 46 11.56 2.91 -1.15
C LYS A 46 10.81 2.78 -2.48
N GLN A 47 10.81 1.59 -3.06
CA GLN A 47 10.06 1.31 -4.29
C GLN A 47 8.53 1.42 -4.12
N ILE A 48 8.00 1.06 -2.95
CA ILE A 48 6.57 1.23 -2.63
C ILE A 48 6.21 2.72 -2.58
N ILE A 49 7.04 3.54 -1.93
CA ILE A 49 6.81 4.99 -1.81
C ILE A 49 6.95 5.70 -3.15
N GLU A 50 7.96 5.35 -3.94
CA GLU A 50 8.16 5.91 -5.29
C GLU A 50 7.10 5.39 -6.29
N GLY A 51 6.48 4.23 -6.02
CA GLY A 51 5.63 3.50 -6.95
C GLY A 51 4.12 3.80 -6.89
N GLU A 52 3.70 4.99 -6.46
CA GLU A 52 2.28 5.40 -6.36
C GLU A 52 1.41 4.48 -5.47
N ALA A 53 2.01 3.62 -4.63
CA ALA A 53 1.28 2.64 -3.82
C ALA A 53 0.22 3.30 -2.91
N LEU A 54 0.54 4.49 -2.39
CA LEU A 54 -0.35 5.30 -1.56
C LEU A 54 -1.64 5.72 -2.30
N ASP A 55 -1.54 6.09 -3.57
CA ASP A 55 -2.71 6.48 -4.37
C ASP A 55 -3.63 5.29 -4.59
N TYR A 56 -3.07 4.09 -4.76
CA TYR A 56 -3.87 2.88 -4.90
C TYR A 56 -4.53 2.45 -3.58
N PHE A 57 -3.87 2.65 -2.44
CA PHE A 57 -4.51 2.44 -1.13
C PHE A 57 -5.70 3.37 -0.94
N LEU A 58 -5.55 4.66 -1.29
CA LEU A 58 -6.66 5.62 -1.25
C LEU A 58 -7.82 5.20 -2.16
N LEU A 59 -7.52 4.80 -3.40
CA LEU A 59 -8.54 4.33 -4.34
C LEU A 59 -9.28 3.08 -3.83
N ALA A 60 -8.56 2.15 -3.21
CA ALA A 60 -9.15 0.95 -2.62
C ALA A 60 -10.08 1.31 -1.45
N LEU A 61 -9.71 2.28 -0.62
CA LEU A 61 -10.54 2.78 0.48
C LEU A 61 -11.80 3.49 -0.03
N GLU A 62 -11.68 4.33 -1.04
CA GLU A 62 -12.84 4.99 -1.66
C GLU A 62 -13.80 3.95 -2.29
N THR A 63 -13.25 2.94 -2.96
CA THR A 63 -14.03 1.88 -3.61
C THR A 63 -14.74 0.98 -2.59
N HIS A 64 -14.08 0.68 -1.47
CA HIS A 64 -14.54 -0.27 -0.45
C HIS A 64 -14.90 0.38 0.89
N GLN A 65 -15.31 1.66 0.89
CA GLN A 65 -15.57 2.44 2.11
C GLN A 65 -16.62 1.80 3.07
N TYR A 66 -17.52 0.97 2.53
CA TYR A 66 -18.53 0.25 3.32
C TYR A 66 -18.11 -1.17 3.70
N ASN A 67 -16.93 -1.62 3.28
CA ASN A 67 -16.35 -2.90 3.64
C ASN A 67 -15.30 -2.70 4.76
N PRO A 68 -15.66 -3.02 6.02
CA PRO A 68 -14.77 -2.79 7.15
C PRO A 68 -13.51 -3.64 7.07
N ASP A 69 -13.58 -4.86 6.52
CA ASP A 69 -12.42 -5.75 6.43
C ASP A 69 -11.35 -5.17 5.50
N VAL A 70 -11.77 -4.69 4.32
CA VAL A 70 -10.86 -4.02 3.36
C VAL A 70 -10.27 -2.76 3.98
N THR A 71 -11.10 -1.95 4.63
CA THR A 71 -10.65 -0.72 5.29
C THR A 71 -9.59 -1.00 6.35
N VAL A 72 -9.80 -2.03 7.19
CA VAL A 72 -8.84 -2.46 8.21
C VAL A 72 -7.56 -3.01 7.56
N GLY A 73 -7.68 -3.82 6.51
CA GLY A 73 -6.54 -4.41 5.81
C GLY A 73 -5.64 -3.36 5.14
N VAL A 74 -6.25 -2.39 4.46
CA VAL A 74 -5.54 -1.27 3.84
C VAL A 74 -4.83 -0.42 4.90
N CYS A 75 -5.53 -0.01 5.96
CA CYS A 75 -4.93 0.74 7.06
C CYS A 75 -3.80 -0.04 7.75
N GLY A 76 -3.96 -1.35 7.90
CA GLY A 76 -2.95 -2.24 8.46
C GLY A 76 -1.68 -2.29 7.61
N ALA A 77 -1.82 -2.33 6.29
CA ALA A 77 -0.69 -2.33 5.36
C ALA A 77 0.01 -0.98 5.23
N MET A 78 -0.73 0.12 5.34
CA MET A 78 -0.15 1.46 5.35
C MET A 78 0.71 1.71 6.60
N ARG A 79 0.37 1.11 7.75
CA ARG A 79 1.10 1.33 9.00
C ARG A 79 2.62 1.07 8.93
N PRO A 80 3.12 -0.10 8.46
CA PRO A 80 4.55 -0.32 8.32
C PRO A 80 5.19 0.57 7.26
N ILE A 81 4.49 0.83 6.15
CA ILE A 81 4.94 1.73 5.08
C ILE A 81 5.22 3.12 5.66
N LEU A 82 4.31 3.64 6.47
CA LEU A 82 4.39 4.98 7.02
C LEU A 82 5.30 5.07 8.25
N HIS A 83 5.44 3.98 9.01
CA HIS A 83 6.36 3.92 10.16
C HIS A 83 7.82 4.10 9.74
N LEU A 84 8.18 3.68 8.54
CA LEU A 84 9.53 3.81 7.99
C LEU A 84 9.74 5.15 7.27
N CYS A 85 8.67 5.88 6.91
CA CYS A 85 8.72 7.24 6.35
C CYS A 85 8.96 8.35 7.39
N LYS A 86 9.79 8.10 8.40
CA LYS A 86 9.95 8.94 9.62
C LYS A 86 10.29 10.44 9.45
N GLU A 87 10.32 11.00 8.24
CA GLU A 87 10.57 12.43 8.02
C GLU A 87 9.39 13.26 7.48
N ASP A 88 8.29 12.66 6.99
CA ASP A 88 7.11 13.44 6.56
C ASP A 88 5.79 12.89 7.14
N HIS A 89 5.56 13.23 8.41
CA HIS A 89 4.33 12.90 9.15
C HIS A 89 3.06 13.63 8.64
N SER A 90 3.19 14.51 7.64
CA SER A 90 2.11 15.39 7.17
C SER A 90 1.09 14.68 6.27
N ASP A 91 1.55 13.80 5.39
CA ASP A 91 0.67 13.19 4.38
C ASP A 91 -0.22 12.09 4.95
N VAL A 92 0.29 11.37 5.96
CA VAL A 92 -0.43 10.30 6.67
C VAL A 92 -1.65 10.82 7.41
N VAL A 93 -1.48 11.95 8.10
CA VAL A 93 -2.56 12.59 8.85
C VAL A 93 -3.61 13.10 7.89
N ILE A 94 -3.25 13.59 6.70
CA ILE A 94 -4.19 14.00 5.65
C ILE A 94 -5.01 12.79 5.15
N VAL A 95 -4.37 11.63 4.92
CA VAL A 95 -5.06 10.42 4.48
C VAL A 95 -6.05 9.92 5.55
N LEU A 96 -5.62 9.82 6.81
CA LEU A 96 -6.50 9.42 7.93
C LEU A 96 -7.64 10.44 8.17
N LEU A 97 -7.37 11.74 8.03
CA LEU A 97 -8.39 12.79 8.18
C LEU A 97 -9.39 12.82 7.02
N ARG A 98 -9.00 12.39 5.80
CA ARG A 98 -9.93 12.23 4.67
C ARG A 98 -10.89 11.06 4.85
N MET A 99 -10.49 10.02 5.60
CA MET A 99 -11.35 8.87 5.90
C MET A 99 -12.36 9.11 7.03
N LEU A 100 -12.22 10.18 7.82
CA LEU A 100 -13.08 10.52 8.96
C LEU A 100 -14.16 11.59 8.64
N LYS A 101 -14.29 12.00 7.37
CA LYS A 101 -15.33 12.94 6.90
C LYS A 101 -16.39 12.20 6.09
#